data_AF-A0A8T6CKC2-F1
#
_entry.id   AF-A0A8T6CKC2-F1
#
_cell.length_a   1.000
_cell.length_b   1.000
_cell.length_c   1.000
_cell.angle_alpha   90.00
_cell.angle_beta   90.00
_cell.angle_gamma   90.00
#
_symmetry.space_group_name_H-M   'P 1'
#
loop_
_entity.id
_entity.type
_entity.pdbx_description
1 polymer ?
#
loop_
_entity_poly.entity_id
_entity_poly.type
_entity_poly.pdbx_seq_one_letter_code
_entity_poly.pdbx_strand_id
1 'polypeptide(L)'
;MSTALPCGYASEGQGVTPLAAALEAGAMREQGFDVTLAKMGDAHAVVGGLTSGAIVVGNLAAPALVLGAAGGWADLVFLAGGDIEQVLV
;
A
#
# COMPACT_ATOMS: atom_id res chain seq x y z
N MET A 1 -22.13 -1.33 -7.55
CA MET A 1 -20.91 -1.98 -8.07
C MET A 1 -19.79 -1.60 -7.14
N SER A 2 -19.03 -2.58 -6.63
CA SER A 2 -17.86 -2.32 -5.78
C SER A 2 -16.64 -2.12 -6.67
N THR A 3 -15.79 -1.16 -6.33
CA THR A 3 -14.53 -0.89 -7.03
C THR A 3 -13.43 -1.76 -6.44
N ALA A 4 -12.79 -2.59 -7.28
CA ALA A 4 -11.67 -3.41 -6.83
C ALA A 4 -10.45 -2.54 -6.49
N LEU A 5 -9.86 -2.78 -5.32
CA LEU A 5 -8.71 -2.03 -4.82
C LEU A 5 -7.60 -3.01 -4.39
N PRO A 6 -6.66 -3.36 -5.29
CA PRO A 6 -5.55 -4.24 -4.95
C PRO A 6 -4.51 -3.50 -4.10
N CYS A 7 -4.28 -4.00 -2.89
CA CYS A 7 -3.37 -3.41 -1.91
C CYS A 7 -2.27 -4.40 -1.52
N GLY A 8 -1.10 -3.89 -1.14
CA GLY A 8 0.01 -4.68 -0.65
C GLY A 8 0.66 -4.09 0.60
N TYR A 9 1.33 -4.93 1.39
CA TYR A 9 2.12 -4.49 2.54
C TYR A 9 3.43 -5.25 2.65
N ALA A 10 4.47 -4.60 3.19
CA ALA A 10 5.79 -5.21 3.33
C ALA A 10 5.81 -6.27 4.45
N SER A 11 5.49 -5.86 5.68
CA SER A 11 5.43 -6.75 6.84
C SER A 11 4.50 -6.23 7.94
N GLU A 12 4.16 -7.09 8.90
CA GLU A 12 3.27 -6.76 10.01
C GLU A 12 3.84 -5.64 10.90
N GLY A 13 5.17 -5.58 11.03
CA GLY A 13 5.88 -4.56 11.81
C GLY A 13 5.94 -3.17 11.18
N GLN A 14 5.31 -2.97 10.02
CA GLN A 14 5.37 -1.71 9.25
C GLN A 14 4.05 -0.92 9.29
N GLY A 15 3.12 -1.26 10.18
CA GLY A 15 1.89 -0.49 10.39
C GLY A 15 0.69 -0.97 9.58
N VAL A 16 0.65 -2.25 9.18
CA VAL A 16 -0.50 -2.84 8.48
C VAL A 16 -1.68 -3.14 9.41
N THR A 17 -1.45 -3.25 10.73
CA THR A 17 -2.48 -3.69 11.69
C THR A 17 -3.74 -2.81 11.71
N PRO A 18 -3.63 -1.46 11.73
CA PRO A 18 -4.82 -0.60 11.66
C PRO A 18 -5.61 -0.79 10.36
N LEU A 19 -4.92 -0.91 9.22
CA LEU A 19 -5.53 -1.17 7.93
C LEU A 19 -6.27 -2.52 7.93
N ALA A 20 -5.63 -3.59 8.41
CA ALA A 20 -6.25 -4.91 8.51
C ALA A 20 -7.53 -4.89 9.37
N ALA A 21 -7.50 -4.22 10.53
CA ALA A 21 -8.66 -4.07 11.39
C ALA A 21 -9.80 -3.29 10.71
N ALA A 22 -9.48 -2.22 9.96
CA ALA A 22 -10.47 -1.46 9.20
C ALA A 22 -11.12 -2.29 8.07
N LEU A 23 -10.35 -3.15 7.40
CA LEU A 23 -10.87 -4.09 6.40
C LEU A 23 -11.81 -5.13 7.01
N GLU A 24 -11.42 -5.73 8.13
CA GLU A 24 -12.25 -6.69 8.87
C GLU A 24 -13.58 -6.07 9.33
N ALA A 25 -13.53 -4.83 9.83
CA ALA A 25 -14.71 -4.05 10.21
C ALA A 25 -15.61 -3.69 9.01
N GLY A 26 -15.14 -3.89 7.78
CA GLY A 26 -15.90 -3.59 6.57
C GLY A 26 -15.92 -2.11 6.19
N ALA A 27 -15.08 -1.27 6.80
CA ALA A 27 -15.05 0.17 6.57
C ALA A 27 -14.90 0.53 5.08
N MET A 28 -14.08 -0.23 4.35
CA MET A 28 -13.87 -0.02 2.91
C MET A 28 -15.06 -0.52 2.07
N ARG A 29 -15.73 -1.60 2.49
CA ARG A 29 -16.92 -2.11 1.82
C ARG A 29 -18.09 -1.13 1.92
N GLU A 30 -18.24 -0.44 3.05
CA GLU A 30 -19.23 0.62 3.23
C GLU A 30 -19.04 1.79 2.27
N GLN A 31 -17.79 2.06 1.88
CA GLN A 31 -17.43 3.07 0.88
C GLN A 31 -17.51 2.55 -0.57
N GLY A 32 -17.91 1.29 -0.78
CA GLY A 32 -18.03 0.68 -2.10
C GLY A 32 -16.71 0.19 -2.69
N PHE A 33 -15.71 -0.11 -1.85
CA PHE A 33 -14.46 -0.72 -2.27
C PHE A 33 -14.39 -2.21 -1.88
N ASP A 34 -13.84 -3.02 -2.80
CA ASP A 34 -13.49 -4.41 -2.56
C ASP A 34 -11.97 -4.53 -2.51
N VAL A 35 -11.42 -4.57 -1.31
CA VAL A 35 -9.98 -4.49 -1.06
C VAL A 35 -9.38 -5.89 -0.98
N THR A 36 -8.35 -6.15 -1.77
CA THR A 36 -7.47 -7.31 -1.55
C THR A 36 -6.17 -6.82 -0.91
N LEU A 37 -5.72 -7.47 0.17
CA LEU A 37 -4.50 -7.07 0.89
C LEU A 37 -3.49 -8.22 0.88
N ALA A 38 -2.38 -8.04 0.17
CA ALA A 38 -1.34 -9.06 0.00
C ALA A 38 -0.06 -8.73 0.78
N LYS A 39 0.51 -9.73 1.48
CA LYS A 39 1.85 -9.62 2.06
C LYS A 39 2.89 -9.77 0.95
N MET A 40 3.71 -8.76 0.75
CA MET A 40 4.70 -8.72 -0.33
C MET A 40 6.13 -9.04 0.16
N GLY A 41 6.34 -9.09 1.48
CA GLY A 41 7.58 -9.56 2.12
C GLY A 41 8.54 -8.43 2.48
N ASP A 42 8.83 -7.54 1.53
CA ASP A 42 9.68 -6.37 1.76
C ASP A 42 9.18 -5.13 1.00
N ALA A 43 9.81 -3.99 1.28
CA ALA A 43 9.45 -2.73 0.65
C ALA A 43 9.76 -2.70 -0.85
N HIS A 44 10.81 -3.39 -1.33
CA HIS A 44 11.12 -3.45 -2.75
C HIS A 44 10.00 -4.14 -3.54
N ALA A 45 9.45 -5.22 -2.99
CA ALA A 45 8.32 -5.92 -3.58
C ALA A 45 7.06 -5.05 -3.64
N VAL A 46 6.77 -4.29 -2.57
CA VAL A 46 5.62 -3.37 -2.58
C VAL A 46 5.78 -2.28 -3.63
N VAL A 47 6.95 -1.65 -3.70
CA VAL A 47 7.19 -0.62 -4.72
C VAL A 47 7.17 -1.19 -6.12
N GLY A 48 7.76 -2.38 -6.35
CA GLY A 48 7.63 -3.07 -7.65
C GLY A 48 6.18 -3.37 -8.02
N GLY A 49 5.35 -3.72 -7.03
CA GLY A 49 3.91 -3.89 -7.19
C GLY A 49 3.18 -2.61 -7.59
N LEU A 50 3.53 -1.48 -6.98
CA LEU A 50 3.01 -0.16 -7.33
C LEU A 50 3.44 0.23 -8.75
N THR A 51 4.74 0.17 -9.05
CA THR A 51 5.30 0.58 -10.36
C THR A 51 4.75 -0.27 -11.52
N SER A 52 4.46 -1.55 -11.29
CA SER A 52 3.86 -2.43 -12.30
C SER A 52 2.35 -2.31 -12.44
N GLY A 53 1.69 -1.58 -11.53
CA GLY A 53 0.21 -1.52 -11.44
C GLY A 53 -0.43 -2.80 -10.90
N ALA A 54 0.35 -3.74 -10.35
CA ALA A 54 -0.17 -4.96 -9.73
C ALA A 54 -0.94 -4.66 -8.44
N ILE A 55 -0.58 -3.57 -7.74
CA ILE A 55 -1.31 -2.99 -6.63
C ILE A 55 -1.41 -1.47 -6.84
N VAL A 56 -2.44 -0.86 -6.25
CA VAL A 56 -2.68 0.59 -6.30
C VAL A 56 -2.42 1.28 -4.96
N VAL A 57 -2.41 0.52 -3.86
CA VAL A 57 -2.02 1.01 -2.53
C VAL A 57 -0.96 0.10 -1.91
N GLY A 58 0.09 0.70 -1.35
CA GLY A 58 1.16 0.01 -0.63
C GLY A 58 1.31 0.52 0.80
N ASN A 59 1.50 -0.38 1.77
CA ASN A 59 1.86 -0.05 3.15
C ASN A 59 3.31 -0.51 3.43
N LEU A 60 4.21 0.45 3.61
CA LEU A 60 5.65 0.26 3.83
C LEU A 60 6.27 1.54 4.42
N ALA A 61 7.30 1.42 5.25
CA ALA A 61 7.91 2.59 5.87
C ALA A 61 8.33 3.68 4.86
N ALA A 62 8.01 4.93 5.20
CA ALA A 62 8.31 6.12 4.39
C ALA A 62 9.76 6.18 3.84
N PRO A 63 10.82 5.82 4.59
CA PRO A 63 12.19 5.83 4.06
C PRO A 63 12.40 4.91 2.86
N ALA A 64 11.66 3.81 2.74
CA ALA A 64 11.89 2.84 1.66
C ALA A 64 11.50 3.38 0.28
N LEU A 65 10.43 4.19 0.19
CA LEU A 65 10.11 4.90 -1.06
C LEU A 65 11.14 5.97 -1.41
N VAL A 66 11.62 6.72 -0.40
CA VAL A 66 12.65 7.76 -0.60
C VAL A 66 13.94 7.12 -1.12
N LEU A 67 14.35 6.00 -0.54
CA LEU A 67 15.49 5.22 -1.02
C LEU A 67 15.26 4.67 -2.42
N GLY A 68 14.02 4.33 -2.77
CA GLY A 68 13.69 3.83 -4.10
C GLY A 68 13.72 4.85 -5.22
N ALA A 69 13.19 6.03 -4.94
CA ALA A 69 13.35 7.17 -5.83
C ALA A 69 14.82 7.58 -5.97
N ALA A 70 15.57 7.64 -4.84
CA ALA A 70 17.00 7.95 -4.86
C ALA A 70 17.82 6.90 -5.64
N GLY A 71 17.38 5.64 -5.62
CA GLY A 71 18.01 4.53 -6.35
C GLY A 71 17.55 4.37 -7.80
N GLY A 72 16.62 5.20 -8.29
CA GLY A 72 16.15 5.19 -9.68
C GLY A 72 15.27 3.99 -10.06
N TRP A 73 14.67 3.30 -9.08
CA TRP A 73 13.76 2.16 -9.32
C TRP A 73 12.30 2.46 -8.99
N ALA A 74 11.97 3.72 -8.69
CA ALA A 74 10.60 4.20 -8.53
C ALA A 74 10.47 5.66 -8.99
N ASP A 75 9.44 5.95 -9.77
CA ASP A 75 9.01 7.32 -10.06
C ASP A 75 8.08 7.77 -8.90
N LEU A 76 8.48 8.80 -8.14
CA LEU A 76 7.94 9.07 -6.79
C LEU A 76 6.52 9.67 -6.80
N VAL A 77 5.57 9.09 -6.04
CA VAL A 77 4.43 9.84 -5.44
C VAL A 77 4.14 9.39 -4.00
N PHE A 78 3.82 10.36 -3.14
CA PHE A 78 3.55 10.26 -1.69
C PHE A 78 2.23 10.97 -1.39
N LEU A 79 1.38 10.44 -0.49
CA LEU A 79 0.49 11.26 0.34
C LEU A 79 0.10 10.47 1.60
N ALA A 80 0.59 10.93 2.76
CA ALA A 80 0.40 10.30 4.06
C ALA A 80 -0.71 10.99 4.87
N GLY A 81 -1.48 10.21 5.62
CA GLY A 81 -2.46 10.69 6.59
C GLY A 81 -2.45 9.86 7.87
N GLY A 82 -1.39 9.97 8.67
CA GLY A 82 -1.34 9.47 10.05
C GLY A 82 -0.85 8.03 10.24
N ASP A 83 -1.16 7.13 9.30
CA ASP A 83 -0.61 5.77 9.21
C ASP A 83 0.06 5.58 7.83
N ILE A 84 1.02 4.66 7.73
CA ILE A 84 1.94 4.56 6.60
C ILE A 84 1.24 3.93 5.38
N GLU A 85 0.52 4.73 4.60
CA GLU A 85 -0.19 4.31 3.39
C GLU A 85 0.28 5.12 2.18
N GLN A 86 0.46 4.46 1.03
CA GLN A 86 1.10 5.04 -0.16
C GLN A 86 0.35 4.64 -1.43
N VAL A 87 0.21 5.57 -2.37
CA VAL A 87 -0.55 5.41 -3.62
C VAL A 87 0.30 5.92 -4.79
N LEU A 88 0.31 5.18 -5.90
CA LEU A 88 0.93 5.65 -7.15
C LEU A 88 -0.12 6.44 -7.96
N VAL A 89 0.26 7.63 -8.45
CA VAL A 89 -0.61 8.51 -9.26
C VAL A 89 -0.07 8.58 -10.68
#